data_AF-A0A317LWR5-F1
#
_entry.id   AF-A0A317LWR5-F1
#
_cell.length_a   1.000
_cell.length_b   1.000
_cell.length_c   1.000
_cell.angle_alpha   90.00
_cell.angle_beta   90.00
_cell.angle_gamma   90.00
#
_symmetry.space_group_name_H-M   'P 1'
#
loop_
_entity.id
_entity.type
_entity.pdbx_description
1 polymer ?
#
loop_
_entity_poly.entity_id
_entity_poly.type
_entity_poly.pdbx_seq_one_letter_code
_entity_poly.pdbx_strand_id
1 'polypeptide(L)'
;MKGNAQEKIILVTNDDGVTAPGIRALIEAVSPLGKVVVVAPDSPQSGKGHAITIGVPLRLDQVYLFEGIEAWQCSGTPVDCVKLARDKILHRLPDICVSGINHGANHSINVIYSGTMSAAMEAAIEGVPSVGFSYLDYSFDADFSLCKEVAHTVAKKMLESELPEGTLFNVNIPVVKKEDYKGIKICRQADAKWVEAFDERRDPRGKKYYWLTGEFINRDNGEDTDVYALANNYASLVPVQFDLTDYKLKKKIENDWTF
;
A
#
# COMPACT_ATOMS: atom_id res chain seq x y z
N MET A 1 -34.56 17.39 -9.34
CA MET A 1 -34.35 16.62 -8.11
C MET A 1 -32.96 16.02 -8.22
N LYS A 2 -31.97 16.51 -7.46
CA LYS A 2 -30.65 15.87 -7.38
C LYS A 2 -30.88 14.56 -6.62
N GLY A 3 -30.69 13.41 -7.29
CA GLY A 3 -30.80 12.11 -6.63
C GLY A 3 -29.88 12.10 -5.40
N ASN A 4 -30.32 11.47 -4.31
CA ASN A 4 -29.48 11.24 -3.13
C ASN A 4 -28.18 10.58 -3.60
N ALA A 5 -27.10 11.35 -3.68
CA ALA A 5 -25.78 10.79 -3.88
C ALA A 5 -25.51 9.90 -2.66
N GLN A 6 -25.41 8.59 -2.89
CA GLN A 6 -25.07 7.66 -1.84
C GLN A 6 -23.72 8.07 -1.26
N GLU A 7 -23.64 8.17 0.06
CA GLU A 7 -22.41 8.52 0.76
C GLU A 7 -21.28 7.57 0.34
N LYS A 8 -20.16 8.15 -0.09
CA LYS A 8 -18.98 7.40 -0.53
C LYS A 8 -18.35 6.68 0.65
N ILE A 9 -18.04 5.40 0.50
CA ILE A 9 -17.39 4.59 1.55
C ILE A 9 -15.91 4.41 1.20
N ILE A 10 -15.03 4.72 2.15
CA ILE A 10 -13.58 4.59 2.04
C ILE A 10 -13.13 3.57 3.08
N LEU A 11 -12.63 2.42 2.61
CA LEU A 11 -11.97 1.45 3.48
C LEU A 11 -10.51 1.88 3.71
N VAL A 12 -10.10 1.97 4.97
CA VAL A 12 -8.73 2.29 5.37
C VAL A 12 -8.10 1.10 6.08
N THR A 13 -6.87 0.74 5.70
CA THR A 13 -6.08 -0.33 6.32
C THR A 13 -4.58 0.01 6.29
N ASN A 14 -3.73 -0.84 6.86
CA ASN A 14 -2.27 -0.75 6.76
C ASN A 14 -1.61 -2.09 7.16
N ASP A 15 -0.28 -2.12 7.21
CA ASP A 15 0.53 -3.21 7.75
C ASP A 15 1.30 -2.88 9.03
N ASP A 16 1.37 -1.62 9.43
CA ASP A 16 2.00 -1.21 10.71
C ASP A 16 1.10 -1.42 11.94
N GLY A 17 -0.20 -1.65 11.71
CA GLY A 17 -1.21 -1.86 12.74
C GLY A 17 -2.09 -0.64 13.04
N VAL A 18 -3.25 -0.87 13.67
CA VAL A 18 -4.32 0.12 13.85
C VAL A 18 -3.91 1.33 14.71
N THR A 19 -2.89 1.20 15.55
CA THR A 19 -2.40 2.28 16.42
C THR A 19 -1.28 3.12 15.79
N ALA A 20 -0.84 2.79 14.57
CA ALA A 20 0.28 3.46 13.93
C ALA A 20 -0.04 4.94 13.57
N PRO A 21 0.95 5.84 13.59
CA PRO A 21 0.74 7.25 13.25
C PRO A 21 0.42 7.43 11.76
N GLY A 22 0.98 6.60 10.88
CA GLY A 22 0.72 6.64 9.45
C GLY A 22 -0.73 6.38 9.06
N ILE A 23 -1.42 5.42 9.70
CA ILE A 23 -2.85 5.16 9.44
C ILE A 23 -3.73 6.29 10.00
N ARG A 24 -3.35 6.90 11.13
CA ARG A 24 -4.04 8.09 11.65
C ARG A 24 -3.97 9.25 10.66
N ALA A 25 -2.78 9.51 10.10
CA ALA A 25 -2.61 10.54 9.09
C ALA A 25 -3.42 10.24 7.81
N LEU A 26 -3.45 8.97 7.38
CA LEU A 26 -4.26 8.57 6.23
C LEU A 26 -5.76 8.79 6.46
N ILE A 27 -6.25 8.39 7.64
CA ILE A 27 -7.64 8.63 8.06
C ILE A 27 -7.97 10.12 7.99
N GLU A 28 -7.17 10.98 8.63
CA GLU A 28 -7.35 12.44 8.61
C GLU A 28 -7.42 12.99 7.18
N ALA A 29 -6.59 12.49 6.28
CA ALA A 29 -6.53 12.93 4.89
C ALA A 29 -7.81 12.60 4.11
N VAL A 30 -8.43 11.44 4.37
CA VAL A 30 -9.56 10.93 3.59
C VAL A 30 -10.92 11.14 4.26
N SER A 31 -10.98 11.41 5.57
CA SER A 31 -12.24 11.69 6.28
C SER A 31 -13.13 12.77 5.63
N PRO A 32 -12.59 13.86 5.05
CA PRO A 32 -13.44 14.85 4.37
C PRO A 32 -14.08 14.36 3.06
N LEU A 33 -13.70 13.19 2.55
CA LEU A 33 -14.11 12.69 1.23
C LEU A 33 -15.29 11.70 1.28
N GLY A 34 -15.63 11.16 2.46
CA GLY A 34 -16.72 10.19 2.62
C GLY A 34 -16.70 9.48 3.96
N LYS A 35 -17.58 8.48 4.11
CA LYS A 35 -17.63 7.61 5.28
C LYS A 35 -16.38 6.74 5.33
N VAL A 36 -15.58 6.91 6.37
CA VAL A 36 -14.39 6.09 6.63
C VAL A 36 -14.74 4.89 7.50
N VAL A 37 -14.27 3.72 7.09
CA VAL A 37 -14.27 2.48 7.90
C VAL A 37 -12.84 1.97 7.96
N VAL A 38 -12.34 1.71 9.16
CA VAL A 38 -10.95 1.27 9.40
C VAL A 38 -10.94 -0.19 9.80
N VAL A 39 -10.15 -1.01 9.11
CA VAL A 39 -9.88 -2.39 9.52
C VAL A 39 -8.39 -2.64 9.32
N ALA A 40 -7.66 -2.83 10.42
CA ALA A 40 -6.21 -2.95 10.38
C ALA A 40 -5.70 -4.03 11.35
N PRO A 41 -4.47 -4.54 11.16
CA PRO A 41 -3.89 -5.50 12.09
C PRO A 41 -3.77 -4.95 13.52
N ASP A 42 -3.83 -5.85 14.51
CA ASP A 42 -3.60 -5.55 15.93
C ASP A 42 -2.12 -5.34 16.30
N SER A 43 -1.22 -5.66 15.37
CA SER A 43 0.24 -5.66 15.55
C SER A 43 0.94 -5.51 14.21
N PRO A 44 2.19 -5.00 14.14
CA PRO A 44 2.94 -4.85 12.90
C PRO A 44 3.09 -6.17 12.12
N GLN A 45 2.83 -6.11 10.81
CA GLN A 45 2.83 -7.25 9.87
C GLN A 45 3.82 -7.05 8.70
N SER A 46 4.81 -6.18 8.84
CA SER A 46 5.77 -5.85 7.77
C SER A 46 6.49 -7.09 7.22
N GLY A 47 6.70 -7.13 5.91
CA GLY A 47 7.45 -8.20 5.22
C GLY A 47 6.70 -9.53 5.07
N LYS A 48 5.41 -9.60 5.39
CA LYS A 48 4.59 -10.81 5.18
C LYS A 48 4.07 -10.97 3.74
N GLY A 49 4.29 -9.98 2.86
CA GLY A 49 3.75 -9.96 1.50
C GLY A 49 2.23 -10.21 1.49
N HIS A 50 1.76 -10.93 0.46
CA HIS A 50 0.34 -11.23 0.24
C HIS A 50 -0.14 -12.47 1.01
N ALA A 51 0.30 -12.63 2.26
CA ALA A 51 -0.09 -13.78 3.10
C ALA A 51 -1.55 -13.70 3.57
N ILE A 52 -2.19 -14.86 3.67
CA ILE A 52 -3.55 -15.03 4.24
C ILE A 52 -3.54 -16.04 5.39
N THR A 53 -4.44 -15.86 6.35
CA THR A 53 -4.55 -16.76 7.50
C THR A 53 -5.58 -17.85 7.26
N ILE A 54 -5.12 -19.11 7.15
CA ILE A 54 -5.98 -20.29 6.96
C ILE A 54 -5.93 -21.24 8.17
N GLY A 55 -4.75 -21.40 8.77
CA GLY A 55 -4.48 -22.45 9.75
C GLY A 55 -4.94 -22.15 11.18
N VAL A 56 -5.36 -20.92 11.48
CA VAL A 56 -5.82 -20.50 12.81
C VAL A 56 -7.04 -19.58 12.69
N PRO A 57 -7.95 -19.56 13.68
CA PRO A 57 -9.07 -18.63 13.69
C PRO A 57 -8.62 -17.17 13.74
N LEU A 58 -9.28 -16.32 12.96
CA LEU A 58 -9.12 -14.86 13.02
C LEU A 58 -9.99 -14.24 14.12
N ARG A 59 -9.48 -13.21 14.78
CA ARG A 59 -10.22 -12.34 15.69
C ARG A 59 -10.42 -10.98 15.04
N LEU A 60 -11.60 -10.40 15.25
CA LEU A 60 -11.98 -9.08 14.75
C LEU A 60 -12.71 -8.38 15.89
N ASP A 61 -12.09 -7.33 16.43
CA ASP A 61 -12.58 -6.62 17.60
C ASP A 61 -12.75 -5.13 17.27
N GLN A 62 -13.88 -4.55 17.69
CA GLN A 62 -14.13 -3.12 17.49
C GLN A 62 -13.23 -2.32 18.44
N VAL A 63 -12.68 -1.21 17.95
CA VAL A 63 -11.82 -0.31 18.72
C VAL A 63 -12.30 1.13 18.61
N TYR A 64 -12.09 1.91 19.68
CA TYR A 64 -12.54 3.30 19.77
C TYR A 64 -11.33 4.26 19.79
N LEU A 65 -10.47 4.14 18.77
CA LEU A 65 -9.21 4.90 18.65
C LEU A 65 -9.36 6.22 17.88
N PHE A 66 -10.46 6.38 17.16
CA PHE A 66 -10.71 7.50 16.26
C PHE A 66 -12.14 8.01 16.52
N GLU A 67 -12.26 9.28 16.91
CA GLU A 67 -13.55 9.88 17.26
C GLU A 67 -14.48 9.90 16.04
N GLY A 68 -15.69 9.34 16.19
CA GLY A 68 -16.70 9.31 15.14
C GLY A 68 -16.41 8.39 13.95
N ILE A 69 -15.35 7.57 14.02
CA ILE A 69 -14.95 6.67 12.93
C ILE A 69 -15.08 5.22 13.38
N GLU A 70 -15.73 4.42 12.55
CA GLU A 70 -15.87 2.98 12.79
C GLU A 70 -14.53 2.28 12.52
N ALA A 71 -13.93 1.71 13.57
CA ALA A 71 -12.62 1.09 13.50
C ALA A 71 -12.58 -0.29 14.16
N TRP A 72 -11.84 -1.19 13.54
CA TRP A 72 -11.69 -2.58 13.95
C TRP A 72 -10.23 -3.00 13.87
N GLN A 73 -9.81 -3.81 14.83
CA GLN A 73 -8.51 -4.48 14.81
C GLN A 73 -8.68 -5.96 14.48
N CYS A 74 -7.74 -6.52 13.74
CA CYS A 74 -7.75 -7.90 13.28
C CYS A 74 -6.46 -8.62 13.71
N SER A 75 -6.57 -9.87 14.16
CA SER A 75 -5.40 -10.70 14.48
C SER A 75 -4.68 -11.29 13.26
N GLY A 76 -5.15 -10.97 12.06
CA GLY A 76 -4.67 -11.48 10.79
C GLY A 76 -3.70 -10.54 10.07
N THR A 77 -3.50 -10.82 8.79
CA THR A 77 -2.70 -9.98 7.89
C THR A 77 -3.50 -8.77 7.38
N PRO A 78 -2.85 -7.79 6.73
CA PRO A 78 -3.56 -6.70 6.05
C PRO A 78 -4.57 -7.19 5.00
N VAL A 79 -4.26 -8.32 4.36
CA VAL A 79 -5.14 -8.99 3.37
C VAL A 79 -6.38 -9.55 4.06
N ASP A 80 -6.21 -10.22 5.21
CA ASP A 80 -7.32 -10.70 6.03
C ASP A 80 -8.23 -9.53 6.48
N CYS A 81 -7.64 -8.37 6.79
CA CYS A 81 -8.40 -7.16 7.15
C CYS A 81 -9.35 -6.72 6.05
N VAL A 82 -8.89 -6.70 4.79
CA VAL A 82 -9.73 -6.31 3.64
C VAL A 82 -10.88 -7.31 3.45
N LYS A 83 -10.58 -8.62 3.48
CA LYS A 83 -11.59 -9.67 3.34
C LYS A 83 -12.65 -9.61 4.43
N LEU A 84 -12.22 -9.44 5.69
CA LEU A 84 -13.11 -9.31 6.85
C LEU A 84 -13.94 -8.02 6.80
N ALA A 85 -13.34 -6.91 6.37
CA ALA A 85 -14.05 -5.65 6.19
C ALA A 85 -15.22 -5.81 5.23
N ARG A 86 -14.98 -6.43 4.06
CA ARG A 86 -16.03 -6.67 3.08
C ARG A 86 -17.11 -7.60 3.63
N ASP A 87 -16.72 -8.74 4.20
CA ASP A 87 -17.65 -9.81 4.55
C ASP A 87 -18.44 -9.54 5.83
N LYS A 88 -17.81 -8.98 6.88
CA LYS A 88 -18.38 -8.86 8.23
C LYS A 88 -18.80 -7.47 8.65
N ILE A 89 -18.29 -6.42 7.99
CA ILE A 89 -18.53 -5.03 8.41
C ILE A 89 -19.35 -4.29 7.36
N LEU A 90 -18.84 -4.21 6.12
CA LEU A 90 -19.45 -3.41 5.05
C LEU A 90 -20.64 -4.11 4.39
N HIS A 91 -20.56 -5.43 4.18
CA HIS A 91 -21.54 -6.22 3.42
C HIS A 91 -21.81 -5.69 1.98
N ARG A 92 -20.88 -4.89 1.47
CA ARG A 92 -20.84 -4.33 0.11
C ARG A 92 -19.40 -3.95 -0.23
N LEU A 93 -19.14 -3.65 -1.49
CA LEU A 93 -17.87 -3.03 -1.88
C LEU A 93 -17.82 -1.58 -1.38
N PRO A 94 -16.71 -1.13 -0.77
CA PRO A 94 -16.41 0.28 -0.61
C PRO A 94 -16.18 0.94 -1.98
N ASP A 95 -16.27 2.27 -2.06
CA ASP A 95 -16.01 3.00 -3.31
C ASP A 95 -14.51 3.01 -3.64
N ILE A 96 -13.65 3.09 -2.61
CA ILE A 96 -12.19 2.91 -2.73
C ILE A 96 -11.63 2.23 -1.49
N CYS A 97 -10.44 1.63 -1.63
CA CYS A 97 -9.61 1.16 -0.52
C CYS A 97 -8.27 1.89 -0.49
N VAL A 98 -7.89 2.43 0.67
CA VAL A 98 -6.60 3.10 0.87
C VAL A 98 -5.80 2.36 1.95
N SER A 99 -4.55 2.05 1.64
CA SER A 99 -3.65 1.30 2.52
C SER A 99 -2.42 2.13 2.89
N GLY A 100 -2.06 2.19 4.17
CA GLY A 100 -0.89 2.91 4.69
C GLY A 100 -1.24 3.96 5.74
N ILE A 101 -0.52 5.08 5.88
CA ILE A 101 0.76 5.38 5.20
C ILE A 101 1.88 4.57 5.85
N ASN A 102 2.58 3.75 5.08
CA ASN A 102 3.68 2.93 5.57
C ASN A 102 4.95 3.76 5.81
N HIS A 103 5.71 3.41 6.84
CA HIS A 103 7.06 3.95 7.07
C HIS A 103 8.08 3.21 6.21
N GLY A 104 8.83 3.95 5.41
CA GLY A 104 9.76 3.38 4.45
C GLY A 104 9.12 3.15 3.07
N ALA A 105 9.99 3.14 2.07
CA ALA A 105 9.56 3.16 0.67
C ALA A 105 9.22 1.77 0.13
N ASN A 106 8.13 1.68 -0.63
CA ASN A 106 7.70 0.49 -1.35
C ASN A 106 7.75 0.73 -2.88
N HIS A 107 8.82 1.38 -3.36
CA HIS A 107 9.02 1.62 -4.79
C HIS A 107 9.76 0.45 -5.47
N SER A 108 9.69 0.41 -6.80
CA SER A 108 10.25 -0.66 -7.61
C SER A 108 9.73 -2.06 -7.23
N ILE A 109 10.57 -3.10 -7.27
CA ILE A 109 10.19 -4.49 -7.01
C ILE A 109 9.66 -4.74 -5.58
N ASN A 110 9.89 -3.81 -4.66
CA ASN A 110 9.48 -3.93 -3.26
C ASN A 110 7.96 -3.97 -3.09
N VAL A 111 7.20 -3.54 -4.11
CA VAL A 111 5.73 -3.68 -4.16
C VAL A 111 5.27 -5.11 -3.88
N ILE A 112 6.03 -6.12 -4.30
CA ILE A 112 5.67 -7.54 -4.14
C ILE A 112 5.74 -8.00 -2.67
N TYR A 113 6.63 -7.39 -1.87
CA TYR A 113 6.88 -7.79 -0.48
C TYR A 113 6.13 -6.92 0.54
N SER A 114 5.54 -5.82 0.08
CA SER A 114 4.88 -4.81 0.90
C SER A 114 3.51 -5.32 1.40
N GLY A 115 3.31 -5.31 2.72
CA GLY A 115 2.01 -5.60 3.32
C GLY A 115 0.99 -4.51 2.97
N THR A 116 1.44 -3.25 2.92
CA THR A 116 0.65 -2.11 2.47
C THR A 116 0.07 -2.34 1.08
N MET A 117 0.92 -2.70 0.12
CA MET A 117 0.49 -2.98 -1.26
C MET A 117 -0.29 -4.27 -1.37
N SER A 118 -0.04 -5.26 -0.53
CA SER A 118 -0.81 -6.50 -0.52
C SER A 118 -2.27 -6.27 -0.13
N ALA A 119 -2.53 -5.40 0.85
CA ALA A 119 -3.91 -5.02 1.21
C ALA A 119 -4.62 -4.27 0.07
N ALA A 120 -3.94 -3.31 -0.56
CA ALA A 120 -4.50 -2.60 -1.72
C ALA A 120 -4.74 -3.57 -2.89
N MET A 121 -3.79 -4.46 -3.17
CA MET A 121 -3.91 -5.48 -4.22
C MET A 121 -5.08 -6.42 -3.97
N GLU A 122 -5.29 -6.88 -2.73
CA GLU A 122 -6.47 -7.67 -2.39
C GLU A 122 -7.76 -6.91 -2.69
N ALA A 123 -7.86 -5.64 -2.31
CA ALA A 123 -9.04 -4.84 -2.62
C ALA A 123 -9.25 -4.70 -4.14
N ALA A 124 -8.18 -4.51 -4.92
CA ALA A 124 -8.25 -4.48 -6.39
C ALA A 124 -8.74 -5.81 -6.99
N ILE A 125 -8.29 -6.95 -6.45
CA ILE A 125 -8.75 -8.29 -6.84
C ILE A 125 -10.26 -8.45 -6.56
N GLU A 126 -10.75 -7.85 -5.47
CA GLU A 126 -12.17 -7.86 -5.13
C GLU A 126 -13.01 -6.81 -5.90
N GLY A 127 -12.42 -6.14 -6.89
CA GLY A 127 -13.08 -5.17 -7.76
C GLY A 127 -13.16 -3.75 -7.19
N VAL A 128 -12.44 -3.45 -6.11
CA VAL A 128 -12.39 -2.12 -5.48
C VAL A 128 -11.17 -1.34 -5.99
N PRO A 129 -11.34 -0.14 -6.59
CA PRO A 129 -10.20 0.72 -6.90
C PRO A 129 -9.40 1.04 -5.64
N SER A 130 -8.09 0.82 -5.68
CA SER A 130 -7.27 0.87 -4.47
C SER A 130 -5.93 1.55 -4.65
N VAL A 131 -5.36 2.00 -3.53
CA VAL A 131 -4.05 2.64 -3.50
C VAL A 131 -3.29 2.32 -2.21
N GLY A 132 -2.02 1.98 -2.35
CA GLY A 132 -1.06 1.92 -1.24
C GLY A 132 -0.25 3.21 -1.15
N PHE A 133 -0.10 3.76 0.05
CA PHE A 133 0.72 4.95 0.33
C PHE A 133 1.91 4.58 1.20
N SER A 134 3.10 5.02 0.80
CA SER A 134 4.35 4.82 1.54
C SER A 134 5.12 6.13 1.64
N TYR A 135 5.72 6.38 2.80
CA TYR A 135 6.53 7.57 3.05
C TYR A 135 8.00 7.18 3.16
N LEU A 136 8.90 7.94 2.52
CA LEU A 136 10.34 7.65 2.53
C LEU A 136 11.01 7.89 3.90
N ASP A 137 10.28 8.40 4.89
CA ASP A 137 10.75 8.53 6.26
C ASP A 137 10.45 7.26 7.07
N TYR A 138 11.50 6.69 7.67
CA TYR A 138 11.41 5.50 8.52
C TYR A 138 11.10 5.85 9.98
N SER A 139 11.11 7.13 10.34
CA SER A 139 10.91 7.59 11.72
C SER A 139 9.46 7.44 12.13
N PHE A 140 9.21 6.90 13.32
CA PHE A 140 7.86 6.73 13.86
C PHE A 140 7.16 8.08 14.07
N ASP A 141 7.90 9.11 14.45
CA ASP A 141 7.45 10.48 14.70
C ASP A 141 7.57 11.40 13.48
N ALA A 142 7.67 10.83 12.28
CA ALA A 142 7.81 11.58 11.05
C ALA A 142 6.65 12.57 10.79
N ASP A 143 6.96 13.69 10.13
CA ASP A 143 5.95 14.67 9.75
C ASP A 143 5.14 14.21 8.52
N PHE A 144 3.91 13.79 8.76
CA PHE A 144 2.98 13.32 7.72
C PHE A 144 2.25 14.43 6.97
N SER A 145 2.56 15.72 7.19
CA SER A 145 1.83 16.84 6.58
C SER A 145 1.76 16.74 5.05
N LEU A 146 2.89 16.51 4.39
CA LEU A 146 2.93 16.30 2.94
C LEU A 146 2.20 15.03 2.52
N CYS A 147 2.32 13.95 3.31
CA CYS A 147 1.65 12.69 3.04
C CYS A 147 0.12 12.83 3.02
N LYS A 148 -0.43 13.62 3.96
CA LYS A 148 -1.86 13.92 4.00
C LYS A 148 -2.34 14.67 2.75
N GLU A 149 -1.57 15.65 2.29
CA GLU A 149 -1.89 16.40 1.07
C GLU A 149 -1.90 15.51 -0.18
N VAL A 150 -0.89 14.64 -0.31
CA VAL A 150 -0.79 13.69 -1.41
C VAL A 150 -1.91 12.65 -1.35
N ALA A 151 -2.14 12.03 -0.20
CA ALA A 151 -3.17 11.01 -0.02
C ALA A 151 -4.56 11.56 -0.29
N HIS A 152 -4.89 12.75 0.23
CA HIS A 152 -6.14 13.44 -0.05
C HIS A 152 -6.32 13.68 -1.56
N THR A 153 -5.29 14.20 -2.22
CA THR A 153 -5.34 14.52 -3.66
C THR A 153 -5.61 13.28 -4.51
N VAL A 154 -4.91 12.17 -4.21
CA VAL A 154 -5.07 10.91 -4.95
C VAL A 154 -6.44 10.29 -4.68
N ALA A 155 -6.82 10.14 -3.40
CA ALA A 155 -8.10 9.55 -3.02
C ALA A 155 -9.29 10.33 -3.61
N LYS A 156 -9.23 11.67 -3.56
CA LYS A 156 -10.25 12.52 -4.18
C LYS A 156 -10.35 12.28 -5.69
N LYS A 157 -9.23 12.26 -6.40
CA LYS A 157 -9.22 11.96 -7.84
C LYS A 157 -9.79 10.59 -8.15
N MET A 158 -9.49 9.58 -7.34
CA MET A 158 -10.05 8.23 -7.51
C MET A 158 -11.57 8.23 -7.35
N LEU A 159 -12.11 8.95 -6.37
CA LEU A 159 -13.55 9.05 -6.12
C LEU A 159 -14.30 9.87 -7.19
N GLU A 160 -13.62 10.84 -7.82
CA GLU A 160 -14.16 11.71 -8.86
C GLU A 160 -14.04 11.14 -10.28
N SER A 161 -13.31 10.02 -10.45
CA SER A 161 -13.02 9.42 -11.76
C SER A 161 -13.71 8.07 -11.93
N GLU A 162 -14.08 7.74 -13.17
CA GLU A 162 -14.44 6.37 -13.53
C GLU A 162 -13.15 5.55 -13.72
N LEU A 163 -12.82 4.73 -12.73
CA LEU A 163 -11.66 3.84 -12.77
C LEU A 163 -12.08 2.43 -13.22
N PRO A 164 -11.30 1.77 -14.09
CA PRO A 164 -11.55 0.38 -14.44
C PRO A 164 -11.50 -0.55 -13.21
N GLU A 165 -12.22 -1.66 -13.30
CA GLU A 165 -12.09 -2.75 -12.34
C GLU A 165 -10.64 -3.25 -12.26
N GLY A 166 -10.17 -3.59 -11.06
CA GLY A 166 -8.77 -3.99 -10.84
C GLY A 166 -7.78 -2.83 -10.80
N THR A 167 -8.24 -1.57 -10.77
CA THR A 167 -7.34 -0.41 -10.59
C THR A 167 -6.59 -0.49 -9.26
N LEU A 168 -5.26 -0.48 -9.35
CA LEU A 168 -4.35 -0.50 -8.22
C LEU A 168 -3.24 0.55 -8.43
N PHE A 169 -3.08 1.46 -7.46
CA PHE A 169 -1.99 2.43 -7.46
C PHE A 169 -1.00 2.17 -6.33
N ASN A 170 0.29 2.37 -6.61
CA ASN A 170 1.34 2.49 -5.61
C ASN A 170 1.83 3.93 -5.56
N VAL A 171 1.72 4.57 -4.39
CA VAL A 171 2.14 5.95 -4.19
C VAL A 171 3.25 6.01 -3.15
N ASN A 172 4.39 6.60 -3.54
CA ASN A 172 5.50 6.87 -2.63
C ASN A 172 5.71 8.38 -2.50
N ILE A 173 5.93 8.85 -1.28
CA ILE A 173 6.06 10.27 -0.94
C ILE A 173 7.50 10.54 -0.48
N PRO A 174 8.21 11.52 -1.08
CA PRO A 174 9.59 11.83 -0.70
C PRO A 174 9.66 12.62 0.60
N VAL A 175 10.78 12.49 1.32
CA VAL A 175 11.12 13.36 2.46
C VAL A 175 11.64 14.68 1.91
N VAL A 176 10.76 15.68 1.82
CA VAL A 176 11.08 16.98 1.25
C VAL A 176 10.28 18.08 1.92
N LYS A 177 10.85 19.28 2.00
CA LYS A 177 10.12 20.47 2.46
C LYS A 177 9.03 20.83 1.47
N LYS A 178 7.95 21.42 1.97
CA LYS A 178 6.79 21.79 1.14
C LYS A 178 7.15 22.75 0.01
N GLU A 179 8.11 23.65 0.22
CA GLU A 179 8.55 24.62 -0.78
C GLU A 179 9.29 23.98 -1.96
N ASP A 180 9.93 22.84 -1.73
CA ASP A 180 10.73 22.11 -2.72
C ASP A 180 9.95 20.96 -3.38
N TYR A 181 8.74 20.66 -2.88
CA TYR A 181 7.87 19.62 -3.41
C TYR A 181 7.29 20.03 -4.76
N LYS A 182 7.51 19.20 -5.80
CA LYS A 182 7.16 19.52 -7.19
C LYS A 182 5.83 18.93 -7.66
N GLY A 183 5.12 18.21 -6.79
CA GLY A 183 3.84 17.58 -7.09
C GLY A 183 3.90 16.06 -7.31
N ILE A 184 2.81 15.51 -7.81
CA ILE A 184 2.66 14.06 -8.08
C ILE A 184 3.02 13.79 -9.54
N LYS A 185 3.90 12.81 -9.79
CA LYS A 185 4.29 12.36 -11.12
C LYS A 185 3.78 10.94 -11.35
N ILE A 186 3.09 10.71 -12.47
CA ILE A 186 2.72 9.36 -12.91
C ILE A 186 3.97 8.68 -13.46
N CYS A 187 4.23 7.48 -12.98
CA CYS A 187 5.47 6.75 -13.22
C CYS A 187 5.18 5.31 -13.65
N ARG A 188 6.18 4.67 -14.27
CA ARG A 188 6.30 3.21 -14.28
C ARG A 188 7.23 2.75 -13.15
N GLN A 189 7.16 1.47 -12.82
CA GLN A 189 8.11 0.83 -11.90
C GLN A 189 9.53 0.87 -12.51
N ALA A 190 10.52 1.30 -11.73
CA ALA A 190 11.94 1.24 -12.13
C ALA A 190 12.44 -0.22 -12.19
N ASP A 191 13.36 -0.53 -13.11
CA ASP A 191 14.24 -1.70 -13.00
C ASP A 191 15.29 -1.48 -11.90
N ALA A 192 14.85 -1.66 -10.66
CA ALA A 192 15.68 -1.55 -9.48
C ALA A 192 15.39 -2.71 -8.52
N LYS A 193 16.40 -3.12 -7.76
CA LYS A 193 16.23 -4.19 -6.78
C LYS A 193 17.26 -4.07 -5.68
N TRP A 194 16.91 -4.60 -4.52
CA TRP A 194 17.89 -4.92 -3.51
C TRP A 194 18.75 -6.07 -4.00
N VAL A 195 20.06 -5.85 -4.06
CA VAL A 195 21.03 -6.94 -4.13
C VAL A 195 21.28 -7.36 -2.70
N GLU A 196 20.67 -8.48 -2.34
CA GLU A 196 20.68 -9.02 -0.98
C GLU A 196 22.06 -9.55 -0.59
N ALA A 197 22.40 -9.35 0.68
CA ALA A 197 23.54 -9.93 1.34
C ALA A 197 23.12 -10.41 2.73
N PHE A 198 23.96 -11.21 3.39
CA PHE A 198 23.71 -11.65 4.76
C PHE A 198 24.89 -11.27 5.64
N ASP A 199 24.64 -10.44 6.66
CA ASP A 199 25.62 -10.14 7.70
C ASP A 199 25.64 -11.28 8.72
N GLU A 200 26.70 -12.09 8.71
CA GLU A 200 26.90 -13.19 9.64
C GLU A 200 27.43 -12.68 10.98
N ARG A 201 26.71 -12.98 12.06
CA ARG A 201 27.12 -12.71 13.44
C ARG A 201 27.04 -13.96 14.29
N ARG A 202 27.55 -13.88 15.52
CA ARG A 202 27.48 -14.96 16.51
C ARG A 202 26.77 -14.49 17.76
N ASP A 203 25.87 -15.32 18.27
CA ASP A 203 25.22 -15.07 19.54
C ASP A 203 26.21 -15.28 20.71
N PRO A 204 25.84 -14.91 21.95
CA PRO A 204 26.70 -15.12 23.11
C PRO A 204 27.09 -16.59 23.39
N ARG A 205 26.43 -17.56 22.74
CA ARG A 205 26.72 -19.00 22.82
C ARG A 205 27.56 -19.49 21.63
N GLY A 206 28.05 -18.58 20.79
CA GLY A 206 28.87 -18.87 19.62
C GLY A 206 28.10 -19.40 18.40
N LYS A 207 26.76 -19.48 18.46
CA LYS A 207 25.93 -19.92 17.33
C LYS A 207 25.79 -18.80 16.31
N LYS A 208 25.93 -19.16 15.04
CA LYS A 208 25.77 -18.20 13.94
C LYS A 208 24.31 -17.78 13.80
N TYR A 209 24.11 -16.51 13.47
CA TYR A 209 22.85 -15.97 13.00
C TYR A 209 23.14 -14.94 11.90
N TYR A 210 22.14 -14.64 11.09
CA TYR A 210 22.29 -13.84 9.88
C TYR A 210 21.25 -12.73 9.85
N TRP A 211 21.68 -11.51 9.56
CA TRP A 211 20.77 -10.43 9.20
C TRP A 211 20.70 -10.32 7.68
N LEU A 212 19.49 -10.32 7.11
CA LEU A 212 19.30 -9.94 5.73
C LEU A 212 19.66 -8.45 5.59
N THR A 213 20.60 -8.17 4.71
CA THR A 213 21.02 -6.82 4.34
C THR A 213 20.99 -6.70 2.82
N GLY A 214 21.37 -5.54 2.29
CA GLY A 214 21.54 -5.40 0.85
C GLY A 214 21.88 -3.97 0.47
N GLU A 215 22.06 -3.76 -0.83
CA GLU A 215 22.17 -2.45 -1.44
C GLU A 215 21.06 -2.28 -2.48
N PHE A 216 20.38 -1.14 -2.47
CA PHE A 216 19.38 -0.83 -3.48
C PHE A 216 20.08 -0.39 -4.77
N ILE A 217 20.04 -1.24 -5.80
CA ILE A 217 20.66 -0.95 -7.08
C ILE A 217 19.57 -0.56 -8.08
N ASN A 218 19.63 0.68 -8.55
CA ASN A 218 18.84 1.15 -9.67
C ASN A 218 19.61 0.94 -10.99
N ARG A 219 19.04 0.15 -11.90
CA ARG A 219 19.60 -0.10 -13.25
C ARG A 219 18.90 0.73 -14.32
N ASP A 220 17.91 1.50 -13.92
CA ASP A 220 17.07 2.30 -14.78
C ASP A 220 17.54 3.76 -14.79
N ASN A 221 17.78 4.28 -15.99
CA ASN A 221 18.15 5.69 -16.20
C ASN A 221 16.97 6.51 -16.73
N GLY A 222 15.75 5.95 -16.74
CA GLY A 222 14.55 6.62 -17.23
C GLY A 222 14.02 7.67 -16.25
N GLU A 223 13.59 8.81 -16.81
CA GLU A 223 12.97 9.92 -16.07
C GLU A 223 11.46 9.73 -15.82
N ASP A 224 10.90 8.62 -16.30
CA ASP A 224 9.52 8.21 -16.16
C ASP A 224 9.32 7.17 -15.03
N THR A 225 10.35 6.96 -14.21
CA THR A 225 10.35 5.96 -13.13
C THR A 225 9.94 6.55 -11.77
N ASP A 226 9.47 5.69 -10.89
CA ASP A 226 9.20 6.01 -9.48
C ASP A 226 10.46 6.47 -8.74
N VAL A 227 11.57 5.75 -8.90
CA VAL A 227 12.87 6.11 -8.31
C VAL A 227 13.32 7.51 -8.75
N TYR A 228 13.22 7.82 -10.04
CA TYR A 228 13.57 9.16 -10.54
C TYR A 228 12.67 10.23 -9.94
N ALA A 229 11.36 9.99 -9.90
CA ALA A 229 10.40 10.96 -9.38
C ALA A 229 10.71 11.32 -7.91
N LEU A 230 10.93 10.30 -7.08
CA LEU A 230 11.27 10.47 -5.67
C LEU A 230 12.60 11.22 -5.49
N ALA A 231 13.63 10.86 -6.25
CA ALA A 231 14.92 11.55 -6.23
C ALA A 231 14.85 13.02 -6.70
N ASN A 232 13.79 13.39 -7.42
CA ASN A 232 13.59 14.73 -7.97
C ASN A 232 12.48 15.53 -7.28
N ASN A 233 12.12 15.16 -6.05
CA ASN A 233 11.11 15.82 -5.19
C ASN A 233 9.67 15.74 -5.70
N TYR A 234 9.35 14.70 -6.47
CA TYR A 234 7.97 14.35 -6.81
C TYR A 234 7.50 13.19 -5.95
N ALA A 235 6.21 13.18 -5.60
CA ALA A 235 5.56 11.94 -5.18
C ALA A 235 5.35 11.06 -6.43
N SER A 236 5.74 9.80 -6.37
CA SER A 236 5.53 8.87 -7.48
C SER A 236 4.16 8.22 -7.37
N LEU A 237 3.40 8.16 -8.45
CA LEU A 237 2.18 7.35 -8.56
C LEU A 237 2.38 6.35 -9.69
N VAL A 238 2.40 5.06 -9.36
CA VAL A 238 2.57 3.97 -10.33
C VAL A 238 1.26 3.19 -10.42
N PRO A 239 0.61 3.11 -11.59
CA PRO A 239 -0.41 2.10 -11.84
C PRO A 239 0.21 0.71 -11.87
N VAL A 240 -0.27 -0.21 -11.04
CA VAL A 240 0.28 -1.57 -10.87
C VAL A 240 -0.75 -2.60 -11.35
N GLN A 241 -0.26 -3.76 -11.76
CA GLN A 241 -1.08 -4.91 -12.17
C GLN A 241 -0.75 -6.12 -11.28
N PHE A 242 -1.70 -7.03 -11.14
CA PHE A 242 -1.54 -8.30 -10.43
C PHE A 242 -1.65 -9.54 -11.34
N ASP A 243 -1.95 -9.35 -12.63
CA ASP A 243 -1.75 -10.40 -13.63
C ASP A 243 -0.26 -10.51 -13.97
N LEU A 244 0.37 -11.57 -13.47
CA LEU A 244 1.79 -11.82 -13.64
C LEU A 244 2.11 -12.60 -14.93
N THR A 245 1.14 -12.76 -15.83
CA THR A 245 1.36 -13.41 -17.12
C THR A 245 2.32 -12.58 -17.95
N ASP A 246 3.49 -13.14 -18.29
CA ASP A 246 4.36 -12.53 -19.31
C ASP A 246 3.75 -12.77 -20.69
N TYR A 247 2.90 -11.85 -21.13
CA TYR A 247 2.23 -11.92 -22.43
C TYR A 247 3.21 -11.93 -23.62
N LYS A 248 4.41 -11.33 -23.48
CA LYS A 248 5.43 -11.37 -24.53
C LYS A 248 6.02 -12.76 -24.65
N LEU A 249 6.37 -13.38 -23.53
CA LEU A 249 6.86 -14.75 -23.48
C LEU A 249 5.78 -15.75 -23.91
N LYS A 250 4.54 -15.58 -23.42
CA LYS A 250 3.39 -16.39 -23.83
C LYS A 250 3.24 -16.41 -25.34
N LYS A 251 3.23 -15.24 -25.99
CA LYS A 251 3.14 -15.12 -27.45
C LYS A 251 4.32 -15.80 -28.17
N LYS A 252 5.52 -15.75 -27.60
CA LYS A 252 6.70 -16.42 -28.15
C LYS A 252 6.52 -17.94 -28.11
N ILE A 253 6.17 -18.51 -26.96
CA ILE A 253 6.01 -19.97 -26.82
C ILE A 253 4.83 -20.52 -27.63
N GLU A 254 3.75 -19.75 -27.82
CA GLU A 254 2.63 -20.14 -28.68
C GLU A 254 3.03 -20.28 -30.16
N ASN A 255 4.05 -19.53 -30.60
CA ASN A 255 4.57 -19.65 -31.96
C ASN A 255 5.65 -20.74 -32.08
N ASP A 256 6.48 -20.89 -31.05
CA ASP A 256 7.68 -21.74 -31.09
C ASP A 256 7.39 -23.20 -30.71
N TRP A 257 6.37 -23.45 -29.89
CA TRP A 257 6.08 -24.79 -29.34
C TRP A 257 4.81 -25.38 -29.97
N THR A 258 4.92 -26.62 -30.45
CA THR A 258 3.77 -27.43 -30.87
C THR A 258 3.47 -28.46 -29.78
N PHE A 259 2.25 -28.44 -29.25
CA PHE A 259 1.73 -29.45 -28.31
C PHE A 259 0.81 -30.44 -29.03
#